data_AF-A0A1G0K6M0-F1
#
_entry.id   AF-A0A1G0K6M0-F1
#
_cell.length_a   1.000
_cell.length_b   1.000
_cell.length_c   1.000
_cell.angle_alpha   90.00
_cell.angle_beta   90.00
_cell.angle_gamma   90.00
#
_symmetry.space_group_name_H-M   'P 1'
#
loop_
_entity.id
_entity.type
_entity.pdbx_description
1 polymer ?
#
loop_
_entity_poly.entity_id
_entity_poly.type
_entity_poly.pdbx_seq_one_letter_code
_entity_poly.pdbx_strand_id
1 'polypeptide(L)' 'MSDWIDVAQFDEFTPGSIRIVELEDVAVAVFNIDGDFHAILNVCTHDGYPLVSATQQELVNGTEIRCPRHGAR' A
#
# COMPACT_ATOMS: atom_id res chain seq x y z
N MET A 1 -6.29 -22.35 5.08
CA MET A 1 -6.91 -21.11 5.55
C MET A 1 -5.75 -20.16 5.80
N SER A 2 -5.81 -18.94 5.27
CA SER A 2 -4.83 -17.92 5.62
C SER A 2 -5.18 -17.39 7.01
N ASP A 3 -4.20 -17.34 7.90
CA ASP A 3 -4.37 -16.70 9.20
C ASP A 3 -4.43 -15.19 9.01
N TRP A 4 -5.30 -14.53 9.76
CA TRP A 4 -5.36 -13.06 9.81
C TRP A 4 -4.30 -12.54 10.78
N ILE A 5 -3.64 -11.45 10.41
CA ILE A 5 -2.62 -10.79 11.21
C ILE A 5 -3.13 -9.38 11.54
N ASP A 6 -3.16 -9.04 12.83
CA ASP A 6 -3.44 -7.68 13.28
C ASP A 6 -2.21 -6.80 13.04
N VAL A 7 -2.38 -5.70 12.31
CA VAL A 7 -1.25 -4.88 11.82
C VAL A 7 -1.18 -3.47 12.41
N ALA A 8 -2.32 -2.87 12.78
CA ALA A 8 -2.39 -1.60 13.50
C ALA A 8 -3.79 -1.36 14.06
N GLN A 9 -3.95 -0.32 14.88
CA GLN A 9 -5.27 0.19 15.25
C GLN A 9 -5.93 0.93 14.07
N PHE A 10 -7.27 0.94 14.06
CA PHE A 10 -8.07 1.58 13.01
C PHE A 10 -7.77 3.08 12.84
N ASP A 11 -7.55 3.78 13.95
CA ASP A 11 -7.33 5.23 13.99
C ASP A 11 -5.93 5.66 13.54
N GLU A 12 -4.99 4.72 13.43
CA GLU A 12 -3.67 5.01 12.88
C GLU A 12 -3.68 5.12 11.34
N PHE A 13 -4.76 4.74 10.69
CA PHE A 13 -4.97 4.87 9.25
C PHE A 13 -6.12 5.85 8.98
N THR A 14 -5.83 7.14 8.99
CA THR A 14 -6.87 8.14 8.70
C THR A 14 -7.35 8.02 7.24
N PRO A 15 -8.60 8.39 6.93
CA PRO A 15 -9.08 8.44 5.54
C PRO A 15 -8.13 9.24 4.64
N GLY A 16 -7.82 8.67 3.47
CA GLY A 16 -6.84 9.20 2.51
C GLY A 16 -5.38 8.85 2.82
N SER A 17 -5.09 8.12 3.90
CA SER A 17 -3.73 7.70 4.24
C SER A 17 -3.27 6.50 3.44
N ILE A 18 -1.95 6.45 3.23
CA ILE A 18 -1.22 5.28 2.74
C ILE A 18 -0.14 5.00 3.76
N ARG A 19 -0.07 3.77 4.28
CA ARG A 19 1.04 3.36 5.15
C ARG A 19 1.60 2.03 4.70
N ILE A 20 2.86 1.82 5.01
CA ILE A 20 3.57 0.57 4.77
C ILE A 20 3.56 -0.20 6.09
N VAL A 21 3.10 -1.43 6.05
CA VAL A 21 3.17 -2.41 7.14
C VAL A 21 4.26 -3.41 6.77
N GLU A 22 5.27 -3.52 7.62
CA GLU A 22 6.33 -4.51 7.47
C GLU A 22 5.94 -5.78 8.25
N LEU A 23 5.74 -6.90 7.53
CA LEU A 23 5.40 -8.20 8.07
C LEU A 23 6.52 -9.19 7.76
N GLU A 24 7.39 -9.46 8.73
CA GLU A 24 8.56 -10.34 8.55
C GLU A 24 9.35 -9.97 7.27
N ASP A 25 9.16 -10.70 6.18
CA ASP A 25 9.83 -10.51 4.88
C ASP A 25 8.97 -9.81 3.80
N VAL A 26 7.80 -9.29 4.18
CA VAL A 26 6.78 -8.76 3.28
C VAL A 26 6.39 -7.33 3.67
N ALA A 27 6.66 -6.38 2.78
CA ALA A 27 6.13 -5.02 2.90
C ALA A 27 4.75 -4.94 2.24
N VAL A 28 3.72 -4.55 3.00
CA VAL A 28 2.35 -4.38 2.52
C VAL A 28 1.99 -2.90 2.52
N ALA A 29 1.55 -2.37 1.38
CA ALA A 29 0.97 -1.04 1.30
C ALA A 29 -0.52 -1.13 1.63
N VAL A 30 -0.94 -0.43 2.68
CA VAL A 30 -2.33 -0.33 3.11
C VAL A 30 -2.84 1.08 2.82
N PHE A 31 -3.97 1.14 2.14
CA PHE A 31 -4.65 2.36 1.73
C PHE A 31 -5.97 2.46 2.49
N ASN A 32 -6.28 3.65 3.01
CA ASN A 32 -7.63 3.99 3.43
C ASN A 32 -8.23 4.95 2.39
N ILE A 33 -9.06 4.42 1.49
CA ILE A 33 -9.70 5.16 0.40
C ILE A 33 -11.14 5.42 0.82
N ASP A 34 -11.46 6.67 1.15
CA ASP A 34 -12.81 7.09 1.58
C ASP A 34 -13.42 6.27 2.74
N GLY A 35 -12.58 5.69 3.61
CA GLY A 35 -13.00 4.85 4.73
C GLY A 35 -12.89 3.36 4.48
N ASP A 36 -12.66 2.94 3.23
CA ASP A 36 -12.48 1.55 2.82
C ASP A 36 -10.99 1.18 2.79
N PHE A 37 -10.67 0.05 3.40
CA PHE A 37 -9.29 -0.43 3.53
C PHE A 37 -8.92 -1.38 2.40
N HIS A 38 -7.80 -1.09 1.74
CA HIS A 38 -7.21 -1.93 0.70
C HIS A 38 -5.77 -2.24 1.05
N ALA A 39 -5.31 -3.44 0.75
CA ALA A 39 -3.94 -3.86 1.00
C ALA A 39 -3.37 -4.58 -0.22
N ILE A 40 -2.16 -4.18 -0.63
CA ILE A 40 -1.40 -4.85 -1.70
C ILE A 40 0.03 -5.07 -1.25
N LEU A 41 0.71 -6.02 -1.87
CA LEU A 41 2.17 -6.14 -1.73
C LEU A 41 2.82 -4.83 -2.20
N ASN A 42 3.71 -4.25 -1.40
CA ASN A 42 4.45 -3.03 -1.75
C ASN A 42 5.60 -3.33 -2.73
N VAL A 43 5.32 -4.07 -3.79
CA VAL A 43 6.29 -4.55 -4.77
C VAL A 43 5.64 -4.51 -6.14
N CYS A 44 6.23 -3.74 -7.05
CA CYS A 44 5.82 -3.72 -8.44
C CYS A 44 6.06 -5.10 -9.07
N THR A 45 5.02 -5.66 -9.69
CA THR A 45 5.07 -6.99 -10.30
C THR A 45 5.99 -7.10 -11.52
N HIS A 46 6.40 -5.96 -12.10
CA HIS A 46 7.30 -5.92 -13.25
C HIS A 46 8.74 -6.30 -12.90
N ASP A 47 9.35 -5.61 -11.92
CA ASP A 47 10.77 -5.78 -11.58
C ASP A 47 11.10 -5.62 -10.10
N GLY A 48 10.09 -5.66 -9.23
CA GLY A 48 10.27 -5.72 -7.78
C GLY A 48 10.48 -4.37 -7.08
N TYR A 49 10.43 -3.24 -7.81
CA TYR A 49 10.60 -1.93 -7.18
C TYR A 49 9.42 -1.58 -6.24
N PRO A 50 9.65 -0.95 -5.08
CA PRO A 50 8.57 -0.54 -4.18
C PRO A 50 7.55 0.40 -4.84
N LEU A 51 6.26 0.15 -4.64
CA LEU A 51 5.18 0.99 -5.18
C LEU A 51 4.97 2.26 -4.35
N VAL A 52 5.20 2.15 -3.05
CA VAL A 52 5.01 3.17 -2.02
C VAL A 52 6.31 3.31 -1.24
N SER A 53 6.75 4.55 -1.00
CA SER A 53 7.86 4.90 -0.12
C SER A 53 7.54 6.19 0.62
N ALA A 54 8.35 6.62 1.59
CA ALA A 54 8.14 7.90 2.29
C ALA A 54 8.05 9.13 1.36
N THR A 55 8.60 9.05 0.14
CA THR A 55 8.65 10.16 -0.82
C THR A 55 7.90 9.88 -2.13
N GLN A 56 7.39 8.67 -2.34
CA GLN A 56 6.76 8.26 -3.60
C GLN A 56 5.50 7.45 -3.32
N GLN A 57 4.35 8.12 -3.40
CA GLN A 57 3.02 7.52 -3.13
C GLN A 57 1.99 8.25 -4.01
N GLU A 58 1.83 7.82 -5.26
CA GLU A 58 0.89 8.46 -6.20
C GLU A 58 -0.31 7.53 -6.45
N LEU A 59 -1.48 7.93 -5.95
CA LEU A 59 -2.76 7.40 -6.40
C LEU A 59 -3.28 8.24 -7.55
N VAL A 60 -3.62 7.56 -8.64
CA VAL A 60 -4.21 8.13 -9.84
C VAL A 60 -5.70 7.82 -9.79
N ASN A 61 -6.52 8.83 -10.09
CA ASN A 61 -7.99 8.71 -10.02
C ASN A 61 -8.50 8.17 -8.66
N GLY A 62 -7.71 8.36 -7.60
CA GLY A 62 -8.03 7.91 -6.25
C GLY A 62 -7.85 6.41 -5.98
N THR A 63 -7.65 5.55 -6.98
CA THR A 63 -7.71 4.09 -6.81
C THR A 63 -6.63 3.29 -7.58
N GLU A 64 -5.85 3.94 -8.45
CA GLU A 64 -4.80 3.29 -9.23
C GLU A 64 -3.42 3.67 -8.66
N ILE A 65 -2.62 2.69 -8.22
CA ILE A 65 -1.25 2.96 -7.77
C ILE A 65 -0.31 3.05 -8.96
N ARG A 66 0.39 4.18 -9.12
CA ARG A 66 1.41 4.31 -10.17
C ARG A 66 2.76 3.80 -9.67
N CYS A 67 3.36 2.87 -10.41
CA CYS A 67 4.77 2.50 -10.20
C CYS A 67 5.67 3.72 -10.44
N PRO A 68 6.45 4.16 -9.43
CA PRO A 68 7.26 5.38 -9.52
C PRO A 68 8.43 5.26 -10.50
N ARG A 69 8.83 4.04 -10.88
CA ARG A 69 10.00 3.79 -11.71
C ARG A 69 9.69 3.82 -13.21
N HIS A 70 8.63 3.15 -13.63
CA HIS A 70 8.28 2.98 -15.06
C HIS A 70 6.88 3.49 -15.42
N GLY A 71 6.08 3.92 -14.43
CA GLY A 71 4.79 4.56 -14.66
C GLY A 71 3.62 3.62 -14.94
N ALA A 72 3.80 2.29 -14.85
CA ALA A 72 2.70 1.32 -14.90
C ALA A 72 1.65 1.59 -13.80
N ARG A 73 0.41 1.18 -14.03
CA ARG A 73 -0.76 1.38 -13.17
C ARG A 73 -1.61 0.13 -13.17
#